data_AF-A0A6C2U215-F1
#
_entry.id   AF-A0A6C2U215-F1
#
_cell.length_a   1.000
_cell.length_b   1.000
_cell.length_c   1.000
_cell.angle_alpha   90.00
_cell.angle_beta   90.00
_cell.angle_gamma   90.00
#
_symmetry.space_group_name_H-M   'P 1'
#
loop_
_entity.id
_entity.type
_entity.pdbx_description
1 polymer ?
#
loop_
_entity_poly.entity_id
_entity_poly.type
_entity_poly.pdbx_seq_one_letter_code
_entity_poly.pdbx_strand_id
1 'polypeptide(L)'
;MSRDPFDGVLDPFAWWDISATYEKYSGFFDLVIYCTIFIALAHVIFTKRFSGRAGKAMATAIGLALGISLTLAEQQFGMNLRQAGPIAVFIAMLLVGFLILHVLIRVHVSWKLAVPLTYILMYLFVRAMSPALWRAITDRVPFIGLLSAIIFLICVWQLGVAIWPKSSGHHAAKDSDSAFIATLDRKHEDREVKVEKRIKRKLVPEVRRETKRIERNLKGLLRELKRDPPRWQAIERALSDIGHGSDDVLKAIDRIRTLDRRLRNFDWHELQQLSSYYRDLNENDKERLKEQILLERRKIVQEHAIVELAERCEHRHQQIRQGLDQASRACSIEDRDGAAHSISKAIQLEEQQKSDLDQLKCAEKKLLQLTRLKIKKEKG
;
A
#
# COMPACT_ATOMS: atom_id res chain seq x y z
N MET A 1 -55.78 21.64 -9.33
CA MET A 1 -54.87 21.20 -10.41
C MET A 1 -53.49 21.76 -10.12
N SER A 2 -52.58 20.97 -9.55
CA SER A 2 -51.20 21.41 -9.33
C SER A 2 -50.47 21.37 -10.67
N ARG A 3 -50.10 22.54 -11.21
CA ARG A 3 -49.13 22.61 -12.31
C ARG A 3 -47.82 22.04 -11.80
N ASP A 4 -47.30 21.03 -12.49
CA ASP A 4 -46.00 20.45 -12.17
C ASP A 4 -44.95 21.57 -12.40
N PRO A 5 -44.18 22.00 -11.39
CA PRO A 5 -43.22 23.10 -11.55
C PRO A 5 -42.07 22.77 -12.52
N PHE A 6 -42.00 21.53 -13.03
CA PHE A 6 -41.03 21.08 -14.03
C PHE A 6 -41.62 20.95 -15.44
N ASP A 7 -42.92 21.25 -15.62
CA ASP A 7 -43.59 21.24 -16.91
C ASP A 7 -42.99 22.36 -17.78
N GLY A 8 -42.17 21.99 -18.77
CA GLY A 8 -41.46 22.91 -19.65
C GLY A 8 -39.93 22.90 -19.55
N VAL A 9 -39.35 22.38 -18.47
CA VAL A 9 -37.87 22.35 -18.30
C VAL A 9 -37.20 21.40 -19.30
N LEU A 10 -37.94 20.38 -19.75
CA LEU A 10 -37.46 19.39 -20.72
C LEU A 10 -37.96 19.63 -22.15
N ASP A 11 -38.72 20.71 -22.40
CA ASP A 11 -39.22 21.06 -23.74
C ASP A 11 -38.11 21.18 -24.81
N PRO A 12 -36.90 21.71 -24.50
CA PRO A 12 -35.81 21.73 -25.45
C PRO A 12 -35.30 20.34 -25.86
N PHE A 13 -35.72 19.27 -25.18
CA PHE A 13 -35.39 17.88 -25.50
C PHE A 13 -36.62 17.09 -25.97
N ALA A 14 -37.81 17.69 -25.98
CA ALA A 14 -39.04 17.03 -26.40
C ALA A 14 -39.02 16.58 -27.87
N TRP A 15 -38.19 17.22 -28.71
CA TRP A 15 -37.97 16.79 -30.09
C TRP A 15 -37.04 15.57 -30.21
N TRP A 16 -36.33 15.19 -29.15
CA TRP A 16 -35.46 14.02 -29.14
C TRP A 16 -36.21 12.81 -28.58
N ASP A 17 -36.82 12.03 -29.47
CA ASP A 17 -37.36 10.73 -29.12
C ASP A 17 -36.21 9.71 -28.95
N ILE A 18 -35.75 9.58 -27.71
CA ILE A 18 -34.72 8.62 -27.30
C ILE A 18 -35.18 7.19 -27.63
N SER A 19 -36.47 6.90 -27.50
CA SER A 19 -37.03 5.58 -27.80
C SER A 19 -36.88 5.28 -29.29
N ALA A 20 -37.32 6.19 -30.16
CA ALA A 20 -37.19 6.02 -31.61
C ALA A 20 -35.71 5.96 -32.05
N THR A 21 -34.83 6.73 -31.42
CA THR A 21 -33.39 6.69 -31.68
C THR A 21 -32.78 5.35 -31.28
N TYR A 22 -33.14 4.83 -30.11
CA TYR A 22 -32.68 3.51 -29.66
C TYR A 22 -33.25 2.39 -30.53
N GLU A 23 -34.51 2.45 -30.94
CA GLU A 23 -35.09 1.44 -31.84
C GLU A 23 -34.36 1.40 -33.18
N LYS A 24 -34.01 2.56 -33.74
CA LYS A 24 -33.26 2.66 -34.99
C LYS A 24 -31.81 2.17 -34.89
N TYR A 25 -31.17 2.35 -33.73
CA TYR A 25 -29.74 2.08 -33.53
C TYR A 25 -29.44 1.09 -32.40
N SER A 26 -30.38 0.19 -32.08
CA SER A 26 -30.30 -0.73 -30.93
C SER A 26 -28.97 -1.48 -30.88
N GLY A 27 -28.58 -2.13 -31.97
CA GLY A 27 -27.31 -2.87 -32.04
C GLY A 27 -26.06 -2.03 -31.78
N PHE A 28 -26.07 -0.72 -32.08
CA PHE A 28 -24.95 0.16 -31.74
C PHE A 28 -24.92 0.47 -30.23
N PHE A 29 -26.08 0.77 -29.63
CA PHE A 29 -26.15 0.99 -28.19
C PHE A 29 -25.78 -0.26 -27.40
N ASP A 30 -26.27 -1.43 -27.82
CA ASP A 30 -25.97 -2.71 -27.16
C ASP A 30 -24.47 -3.03 -27.27
N LEU A 31 -23.84 -2.77 -28.42
CA LEU A 31 -22.40 -2.86 -28.59
C LEU A 31 -21.61 -1.98 -27.60
N VAL A 32 -22.00 -0.71 -27.46
CA VAL A 32 -21.33 0.23 -26.55
C VAL A 32 -21.48 -0.23 -25.10
N ILE A 33 -22.68 -0.70 -24.72
CA ILE A 33 -22.96 -1.22 -23.38
C ILE A 33 -22.12 -2.46 -23.11
N TYR A 34 -22.14 -3.47 -23.99
CA TYR A 34 -21.36 -4.69 -23.82
C TYR A 34 -19.85 -4.41 -23.77
N CYS A 35 -19.34 -3.57 -24.68
CA CYS A 35 -17.93 -3.18 -24.66
C CYS A 35 -17.56 -2.54 -23.31
N THR A 36 -18.38 -1.62 -22.81
CA THR A 36 -18.12 -0.94 -21.53
C THR A 36 -18.07 -1.93 -20.36
N ILE A 37 -19.04 -2.86 -20.30
CA ILE A 37 -19.11 -3.90 -19.27
C ILE A 37 -17.87 -4.81 -19.33
N PHE A 38 -17.57 -5.36 -20.50
CA PHE A 38 -16.47 -6.30 -20.65
C PHE A 38 -15.10 -5.65 -20.49
N ILE A 39 -14.92 -4.39 -20.91
CA ILE A 39 -13.69 -3.63 -20.62
C ILE A 39 -13.54 -3.46 -19.12
N ALA A 40 -14.58 -3.04 -18.40
CA ALA A 40 -14.53 -2.88 -16.95
C ALA A 40 -14.18 -4.20 -16.24
N LEU A 41 -14.84 -5.31 -16.63
CA LEU A 41 -14.60 -6.63 -16.07
C LEU A 41 -13.16 -7.13 -16.37
N ALA A 42 -12.72 -6.98 -17.62
CA ALA A 42 -11.37 -7.34 -18.03
C ALA A 42 -10.32 -6.51 -17.27
N HIS A 43 -10.55 -5.22 -17.04
CA HIS A 43 -9.65 -4.41 -16.21
C HIS A 43 -9.56 -4.97 -14.79
N VAL A 44 -10.68 -5.31 -14.14
CA VAL A 44 -10.66 -5.86 -12.77
C VAL A 44 -9.87 -7.18 -12.69
N ILE A 45 -9.98 -8.04 -13.70
CA ILE A 45 -9.33 -9.35 -13.72
C ILE A 45 -7.85 -9.23 -14.11
N PHE A 46 -7.56 -8.56 -15.23
CA PHE A 46 -6.23 -8.55 -15.83
C PHE A 46 -5.27 -7.54 -15.21
N THR A 47 -5.75 -6.41 -14.66
CA THR A 47 -4.84 -5.43 -14.02
C THR A 47 -4.18 -5.97 -12.77
N LYS A 48 -4.77 -6.98 -12.11
CA LYS A 48 -4.16 -7.68 -10.98
C LYS A 48 -2.99 -8.58 -11.39
N ARG A 49 -3.04 -9.15 -12.59
CA ARG A 49 -2.04 -10.11 -13.09
C ARG A 49 -0.97 -9.46 -13.97
N PHE A 50 -1.37 -8.47 -14.76
CA PHE A 50 -0.49 -7.74 -15.68
C PHE A 50 -0.49 -6.26 -15.30
N SER A 51 0.47 -5.87 -14.46
CA SER A 51 0.65 -4.46 -14.08
C SER A 51 1.24 -3.65 -15.23
N GLY A 52 0.80 -2.40 -15.39
CA GLY A 52 1.39 -1.44 -16.33
C GLY A 52 0.53 -1.13 -17.55
N ARG A 53 1.11 -0.40 -18.52
CA ARG A 53 0.40 0.10 -19.72
C ARG A 53 -0.04 -1.05 -20.65
N ALA A 54 0.79 -2.08 -20.79
CA ALA A 54 0.48 -3.26 -21.60
C ALA A 54 -0.73 -4.03 -21.06
N GLY A 55 -0.81 -4.25 -19.74
CA GLY A 55 -1.95 -4.92 -19.12
C GLY A 55 -3.27 -4.15 -19.30
N LYS A 56 -3.23 -2.82 -19.24
CA LYS A 56 -4.39 -1.97 -19.53
C LYS A 56 -4.84 -2.07 -20.99
N ALA A 57 -3.90 -2.05 -21.93
CA ALA A 57 -4.21 -2.18 -23.36
C ALA A 57 -4.81 -3.55 -23.68
N MET A 58 -4.25 -4.62 -23.09
CA MET A 58 -4.77 -5.98 -23.23
C MET A 58 -6.17 -6.12 -22.64
N ALA A 59 -6.43 -5.57 -21.45
CA ALA A 59 -7.76 -5.58 -20.84
C ALA A 59 -8.80 -4.88 -21.73
N THR A 60 -8.44 -3.72 -22.31
CA THR A 60 -9.32 -3.01 -23.23
C THR A 60 -9.57 -3.79 -24.53
N ALA A 61 -8.53 -4.38 -25.13
CA ALA A 61 -8.67 -5.18 -26.34
C ALA A 61 -9.55 -6.42 -26.14
N ILE A 62 -9.37 -7.15 -25.04
CA ILE A 62 -10.22 -8.30 -24.67
C ILE A 62 -11.65 -7.85 -24.43
N GLY A 63 -11.85 -6.74 -23.71
CA GLY A 63 -13.17 -6.20 -23.45
C GLY A 63 -13.93 -5.82 -24.72
N LEU A 64 -13.26 -5.16 -25.67
CA LEU A 64 -13.82 -4.84 -26.99
C LEU A 64 -14.16 -6.10 -27.79
N ALA A 65 -13.24 -7.08 -27.84
CA ALA A 65 -13.46 -8.33 -28.57
C ALA A 65 -14.68 -9.09 -28.03
N LEU A 66 -14.83 -9.17 -26.70
CA LEU A 66 -16.00 -9.79 -26.06
C LEU A 66 -17.28 -9.01 -26.32
N GLY A 67 -17.24 -7.68 -26.25
CA GLY A 67 -18.38 -6.82 -26.54
C GLY A 67 -18.90 -7.01 -27.97
N ILE A 68 -18.00 -6.97 -28.95
CA ILE A 68 -18.32 -7.22 -30.38
C ILE A 68 -18.87 -8.63 -30.56
N SER A 69 -18.23 -9.64 -29.97
CA SER A 69 -18.66 -11.03 -30.09
C SER A 69 -20.08 -11.25 -29.55
N LEU A 70 -20.43 -10.59 -28.43
CA LEU A 70 -21.76 -10.69 -27.86
C LEU A 70 -22.81 -9.97 -28.72
N THR A 71 -22.51 -8.80 -29.29
CA THR A 71 -23.40 -8.12 -30.23
C THR A 71 -23.66 -8.96 -31.48
N LEU A 72 -22.64 -9.63 -32.02
CA LEU A 72 -22.81 -10.53 -33.17
C LEU A 72 -23.66 -11.75 -32.80
N ALA A 73 -23.46 -12.31 -31.61
CA ALA A 73 -24.29 -13.40 -31.10
C ALA A 73 -25.76 -12.95 -30.94
N GLU A 74 -26.02 -11.76 -30.41
CA GLU A 74 -27.36 -11.17 -30.29
C GLU A 74 -28.07 -11.04 -31.66
N GLN A 75 -27.35 -10.61 -32.69
CA GLN A 75 -27.88 -10.56 -34.06
C GLN A 75 -28.23 -11.95 -34.61
N GLN A 76 -27.41 -12.97 -34.28
CA GLN A 76 -27.62 -14.32 -34.76
C GLN A 76 -28.75 -15.07 -34.04
N PHE A 77 -28.85 -14.89 -32.72
CA PHE A 77 -29.83 -15.60 -31.87
C PHE A 77 -31.14 -14.82 -31.70
N GLY A 78 -31.20 -13.57 -32.16
CA GLY A 78 -32.37 -12.69 -31.99
C GLY A 78 -32.65 -12.33 -30.52
N MET A 79 -31.73 -12.63 -29.60
CA MET A 79 -31.84 -12.29 -28.18
C MET A 79 -31.37 -10.87 -27.98
N ASN A 80 -32.30 -9.93 -28.02
CA ASN A 80 -31.98 -8.52 -27.88
C ASN A 80 -32.00 -8.08 -26.40
N LEU A 81 -31.20 -7.09 -25.97
CA LEU A 81 -31.23 -6.51 -24.61
C LEU A 81 -32.66 -6.10 -24.19
N ARG A 82 -33.48 -5.71 -25.17
CA ARG A 82 -34.92 -5.45 -25.03
C ARG A 82 -35.69 -6.64 -24.42
N GLN A 83 -35.34 -7.87 -24.79
CA GLN A 83 -36.00 -9.10 -24.31
C GLN A 83 -35.57 -9.49 -22.90
N ALA A 84 -34.40 -9.04 -22.44
CA ALA A 84 -33.96 -9.25 -21.06
C ALA A 84 -34.83 -8.47 -20.04
N GLY A 85 -35.68 -7.55 -20.51
CA GLY A 85 -36.77 -6.97 -19.74
C GLY A 85 -36.26 -6.19 -18.51
N PRO A 86 -36.92 -6.32 -17.33
CA PRO A 86 -36.55 -5.56 -16.13
C PRO A 86 -35.10 -5.78 -15.65
N ILE A 87 -34.50 -6.93 -15.99
CA ILE A 87 -33.14 -7.28 -15.56
C ILE A 87 -32.11 -6.40 -16.29
N ALA A 88 -32.28 -6.17 -17.60
CA ALA A 88 -31.39 -5.29 -18.35
C ALA A 88 -31.43 -3.86 -17.82
N VAL A 89 -32.62 -3.35 -17.49
CA VAL A 89 -32.77 -2.02 -16.89
C VAL A 89 -32.07 -1.94 -15.53
N PHE A 90 -32.19 -2.98 -14.71
CA PHE A 90 -31.49 -3.04 -13.42
C PHE A 90 -29.95 -3.03 -13.58
N ILE A 91 -29.42 -3.80 -14.53
CA ILE A 91 -27.98 -3.82 -14.84
C ILE A 91 -27.52 -2.45 -15.35
N ALA A 92 -28.26 -1.85 -16.28
CA ALA A 92 -27.96 -0.52 -16.79
C ALA A 92 -27.98 0.54 -15.67
N MET A 93 -28.97 0.46 -14.77
CA MET A 93 -29.08 1.33 -13.60
C MET A 93 -27.86 1.21 -12.68
N LEU A 94 -27.41 -0.01 -12.41
CA LEU A 94 -26.19 -0.23 -11.62
C LEU A 94 -24.95 0.35 -12.31
N LEU A 95 -24.79 0.13 -13.62
CA LEU A 95 -23.65 0.65 -14.38
C LEU A 95 -23.58 2.17 -14.37
N VAL A 96 -24.71 2.84 -14.61
CA VAL A 96 -24.81 4.30 -14.54
C VAL A 96 -24.51 4.79 -13.13
N GLY A 97 -25.04 4.11 -12.09
CA GLY A 97 -24.74 4.43 -10.70
C GLY A 97 -23.25 4.33 -10.38
N PHE A 98 -22.59 3.24 -10.79
CA PHE A 98 -21.14 3.07 -10.61
C PHE A 98 -20.34 4.12 -11.38
N LEU A 99 -20.76 4.48 -12.60
CA LEU A 99 -20.12 5.50 -13.41
C LEU A 99 -20.17 6.86 -12.69
N ILE A 100 -21.35 7.28 -12.22
CA ILE A 100 -21.52 8.54 -11.49
C ILE A 100 -20.65 8.55 -10.22
N LEU A 101 -20.68 7.47 -9.44
CA LEU A 101 -19.87 7.35 -8.23
C LEU A 101 -18.37 7.49 -8.53
N HIS A 102 -17.88 6.78 -9.56
CA HIS A 102 -16.49 6.82 -9.96
C HIS A 102 -16.07 8.22 -10.46
N VAL A 103 -16.94 8.92 -11.20
CA VAL A 103 -16.70 10.31 -11.63
C VAL A 103 -16.60 11.23 -10.41
N LEU A 104 -17.51 11.14 -9.45
CA LEU A 104 -17.47 11.96 -8.23
C LEU A 104 -16.17 11.75 -7.44
N ILE A 105 -15.73 10.51 -7.29
CA ILE A 105 -14.47 10.19 -6.60
C ILE A 105 -13.26 10.77 -7.34
N ARG A 106 -13.24 10.75 -8.68
CA ARG A 106 -12.16 11.36 -9.47
C ARG A 106 -12.10 12.88 -9.32
N VAL A 107 -13.23 13.54 -9.06
CA VAL A 107 -13.30 14.98 -8.77
C VAL A 107 -12.98 15.27 -7.28
N HIS A 108 -12.37 14.32 -6.56
CA HIS A 108 -11.99 14.44 -5.15
C HIS A 108 -13.17 14.64 -4.18
N VAL A 109 -14.40 14.28 -4.58
CA VAL A 109 -15.54 14.27 -3.66
C VAL A 109 -15.33 13.14 -2.65
N SER A 110 -15.40 13.46 -1.36
CA SER A 110 -15.22 12.46 -0.30
C SER A 110 -16.25 11.33 -0.42
N TRP A 111 -15.86 10.09 -0.09
CA TRP A 111 -16.75 8.92 -0.19
C TRP A 111 -18.08 9.10 0.58
N LYS A 112 -18.03 9.84 1.70
CA LYS A 112 -19.19 10.16 2.53
C LYS A 112 -20.23 11.03 1.80
N LEU A 113 -19.81 11.84 0.83
CA LEU A 113 -20.69 12.68 0.02
C LEU A 113 -21.00 12.04 -1.34
N ALA A 114 -20.02 11.34 -1.92
CA ALA A 114 -20.16 10.73 -3.23
C ALA A 114 -21.30 9.69 -3.25
N VAL A 115 -21.38 8.81 -2.25
CA VAL A 115 -22.41 7.76 -2.19
C VAL A 115 -23.84 8.34 -2.07
N PRO A 116 -24.15 9.23 -1.10
CA PRO A 116 -25.46 9.87 -1.04
C PRO A 116 -25.82 10.64 -2.31
N LEU A 117 -24.86 11.35 -2.90
CA LEU A 117 -25.08 12.14 -4.11
C LEU A 117 -25.39 11.24 -5.32
N THR A 118 -24.64 10.14 -5.50
CA THR A 118 -24.96 9.13 -6.53
C THR A 118 -26.35 8.56 -6.34
N TYR A 119 -26.73 8.20 -5.10
CA TYR A 119 -28.07 7.67 -4.82
C TYR A 119 -29.17 8.66 -5.18
N ILE A 120 -29.04 9.93 -4.78
CA ILE A 120 -30.00 10.99 -5.11
C ILE A 120 -30.14 11.15 -6.62
N LEU A 121 -29.02 11.23 -7.35
CA LEU A 121 -29.03 11.35 -8.81
C LEU A 121 -29.72 10.16 -9.46
N MET A 122 -29.41 8.94 -9.02
CA MET A 122 -30.04 7.72 -9.54
C MET A 122 -31.53 7.64 -9.24
N TYR A 123 -31.93 8.01 -8.03
CA TYR A 123 -33.34 8.04 -7.62
C TYR A 123 -34.15 9.03 -8.46
N LEU A 124 -33.63 10.26 -8.62
CA LEU A 124 -34.25 11.29 -9.45
C LEU A 124 -34.28 10.86 -10.92
N PHE A 125 -33.19 10.27 -11.42
CA PHE A 125 -33.09 9.77 -12.78
C PHE A 125 -34.16 8.73 -13.09
N VAL A 126 -34.35 7.72 -12.23
CA VAL A 126 -35.39 6.70 -12.46
C VAL A 126 -36.79 7.29 -12.38
N ARG A 127 -37.04 8.18 -11.42
CA ARG A 127 -38.35 8.78 -11.24
C ARG A 127 -38.73 9.72 -12.38
N ALA A 128 -37.76 10.46 -12.94
CA ALA A 128 -37.97 11.38 -14.05
C ALA A 128 -38.00 10.68 -15.42
N MET A 129 -37.02 9.80 -15.69
CA MET A 129 -36.82 9.22 -17.02
C MET A 129 -37.77 8.04 -17.30
N SER A 130 -38.18 7.28 -16.27
CA SER A 130 -39.08 6.14 -16.48
C SER A 130 -40.07 5.96 -15.34
N PRO A 131 -41.14 6.79 -15.29
CA PRO A 131 -42.24 6.62 -14.34
C PRO A 131 -42.90 5.24 -14.43
N ALA A 132 -42.89 4.63 -15.62
CA ALA A 132 -43.41 3.28 -15.85
C ALA A 132 -42.57 2.22 -15.14
N LEU A 133 -41.23 2.31 -15.19
CA LEU A 133 -40.33 1.42 -14.47
C LEU A 133 -40.53 1.55 -12.96
N TRP A 134 -40.63 2.79 -12.47
CA TRP A 134 -40.87 3.05 -11.05
C TRP A 134 -42.16 2.38 -10.57
N ARG A 135 -43.27 2.57 -11.29
CA ARG A 135 -44.55 1.90 -11.01
C ARG A 135 -44.41 0.38 -11.04
N ALA A 136 -43.77 -0.19 -12.06
CA ALA A 136 -43.58 -1.63 -12.17
C ALA A 136 -42.80 -2.23 -10.98
N ILE A 137 -41.83 -1.50 -10.43
CA ILE A 137 -41.07 -1.92 -9.24
C ILE A 137 -41.95 -1.82 -7.99
N THR A 138 -42.64 -0.70 -7.79
CA THR A 138 -43.46 -0.47 -6.61
C THR A 138 -44.70 -1.37 -6.57
N ASP A 139 -45.29 -1.70 -7.71
CA ASP A 139 -46.46 -2.57 -7.79
C ASP A 139 -46.11 -4.01 -7.40
N ARG A 140 -44.91 -4.47 -7.76
CA ARG A 140 -44.42 -5.80 -7.35
C ARG A 140 -43.94 -5.84 -5.90
N VAL A 141 -43.37 -4.75 -5.41
CA VAL A 141 -42.80 -4.68 -4.06
C VAL A 141 -43.17 -3.34 -3.41
N PRO A 142 -44.34 -3.25 -2.76
CA PRO A 142 -44.92 -1.98 -2.31
C PRO A 142 -44.06 -1.23 -1.28
N PHE A 143 -43.27 -1.95 -0.48
CA PHE A 143 -42.39 -1.32 0.51
C PHE A 143 -41.15 -0.67 -0.10
N ILE A 144 -40.73 -1.01 -1.33
CA ILE A 144 -39.56 -0.39 -1.98
C ILE A 144 -39.80 1.10 -2.20
N GLY A 145 -41.03 1.49 -2.53
CA GLY A 145 -41.40 2.90 -2.68
C GLY A 145 -41.12 3.69 -1.41
N LEU A 146 -41.64 3.22 -0.27
CA LEU A 146 -41.44 3.84 1.04
C LEU A 146 -39.96 3.84 1.45
N LEU A 147 -39.29 2.69 1.33
CA LEU A 147 -37.90 2.53 1.74
C LEU A 147 -36.97 3.47 0.96
N SER A 148 -37.14 3.54 -0.36
CA SER A 148 -36.33 4.41 -1.22
C SER A 148 -36.51 5.90 -0.90
N ALA A 149 -37.73 6.32 -0.55
CA ALA A 149 -38.04 7.68 -0.14
C ALA A 149 -37.38 8.02 1.21
N ILE A 150 -37.38 7.08 2.16
CA ILE A 150 -36.68 7.26 3.45
C ILE A 150 -35.18 7.40 3.22
N ILE A 151 -34.57 6.52 2.42
CA ILE A 151 -33.13 6.61 2.09
C ILE A 151 -32.83 7.93 1.40
N PHE A 152 -33.69 8.38 0.48
CA PHE A 152 -33.55 9.67 -0.19
C PHE A 152 -33.52 10.83 0.81
N LEU A 153 -34.44 10.86 1.78
CA LEU A 153 -34.46 11.89 2.83
C LEU A 153 -33.19 11.85 3.69
N ILE A 154 -32.70 10.67 4.05
CA ILE A 154 -31.44 10.51 4.78
C ILE A 154 -30.26 11.08 3.97
N CYS A 155 -30.19 10.78 2.67
CA CYS A 155 -29.12 11.28 1.80
C CYS A 155 -29.18 12.80 1.63
N VAL A 156 -30.38 13.36 1.42
CA VAL A 156 -30.58 14.82 1.32
C VAL A 156 -30.20 15.49 2.64
N TRP A 157 -30.60 14.93 3.77
CA TRP A 157 -30.19 15.42 5.10
C TRP A 157 -28.68 15.38 5.28
N GLN A 158 -28.00 14.29 4.91
CA GLN A 158 -26.55 14.16 5.00
C GLN A 158 -25.82 15.20 4.15
N LEU A 159 -26.29 15.46 2.93
CA LEU A 159 -25.76 16.53 2.08
C LEU A 159 -26.06 17.91 2.65
N GLY A 160 -27.27 18.12 3.17
CA GLY A 160 -27.67 19.35 3.85
C GLY A 160 -26.74 19.67 5.02
N VAL A 161 -26.50 18.72 5.91
CA VAL A 161 -25.58 18.88 7.06
C VAL A 161 -24.13 19.09 6.61
N ALA A 162 -23.72 18.52 5.49
CA ALA A 162 -22.38 18.71 4.95
C ALA A 162 -22.17 20.07 4.28
N ILE A 163 -23.19 20.60 3.61
CA ILE A 163 -23.18 21.90 2.94
C ILE A 163 -23.50 23.02 3.93
N TRP A 164 -24.23 22.72 5.01
CA TRP A 164 -24.54 23.72 6.03
C TRP A 164 -23.24 24.27 6.59
N PRO A 165 -22.99 25.58 6.45
CA PRO A 165 -21.81 26.20 7.04
C PRO A 165 -21.91 25.97 8.54
N LYS A 166 -21.06 25.10 9.07
CA LYS A 166 -20.98 24.90 10.52
C LYS A 166 -20.68 26.26 11.11
N SER A 167 -21.69 26.84 11.77
CA SER A 167 -21.61 28.10 12.52
C SER A 167 -20.25 28.21 13.19
N SER A 168 -19.50 29.19 12.69
CA SER A 168 -18.09 29.47 12.94
C SER A 168 -17.87 30.07 14.33
N GLY A 169 -18.26 29.35 15.37
CA GLY A 169 -18.12 29.82 16.76
C GLY A 169 -16.81 29.40 17.41
N HIS A 170 -16.33 28.17 17.20
CA HIS A 170 -15.20 27.59 17.99
C HIS A 170 -14.21 26.76 17.16
N HIS A 171 -14.26 26.84 15.82
CA HIS A 171 -13.33 26.13 14.93
C HIS A 171 -12.44 27.03 14.06
N ALA A 172 -12.56 28.36 14.17
CA ALA A 172 -11.64 29.29 13.51
C ALA A 172 -10.20 29.27 14.08
N ALA A 173 -9.98 28.61 15.23
CA ALA A 173 -8.65 28.31 15.74
C ALA A 173 -8.12 26.92 15.30
N LYS A 174 -8.83 26.22 14.41
CA LYS A 174 -8.50 24.87 13.93
C LYS A 174 -8.30 24.76 12.42
N ASP A 175 -8.49 25.85 11.69
CA ASP A 175 -8.09 26.04 10.29
C ASP A 175 -6.70 26.71 10.17
N SER A 176 -5.97 26.90 11.27
CA SER A 176 -4.54 27.13 11.14
C SER A 176 -3.90 25.84 10.61
N ASP A 177 -3.11 25.95 9.54
CA ASP A 177 -2.37 24.86 8.89
C ASP A 177 -1.66 23.90 9.87
N SER A 178 -1.36 24.37 11.08
CA SER A 178 -0.86 23.58 12.21
C SER A 178 -1.73 22.37 12.60
N ALA A 179 -3.07 22.45 12.48
CA ALA A 179 -3.95 21.34 12.82
C ALA A 179 -3.92 20.22 11.76
N PHE A 180 -3.75 20.58 10.48
CA PHE A 180 -3.57 19.61 9.39
C PHE A 180 -2.21 18.91 9.51
N ILE A 181 -1.15 19.66 9.82
CA ILE A 181 0.19 19.13 10.09
C ILE A 181 0.14 18.11 11.24
N ALA A 182 -0.50 18.44 12.36
CA ALA A 182 -0.64 17.54 13.51
C ALA A 182 -1.44 16.25 13.22
N THR A 183 -2.32 16.25 12.21
CA THR A 183 -3.17 15.10 11.90
C THR A 183 -2.51 14.13 10.92
N LEU A 184 -1.68 14.63 10.00
CA LEU A 184 -0.85 13.80 9.12
C LEU A 184 0.24 13.07 9.93
N ASP A 185 0.87 13.74 10.87
CA ASP A 185 2.01 13.20 11.64
C ASP A 185 1.65 11.92 12.42
N ARG A 186 0.52 11.96 13.13
CA ARG A 186 0.16 10.97 14.16
C ARG A 186 0.02 9.53 13.64
N LYS A 187 -0.42 9.35 12.39
CA LYS A 187 -0.60 8.01 11.78
C LYS A 187 0.73 7.46 11.25
N HIS A 188 1.65 8.33 10.87
CA HIS A 188 2.98 7.97 10.38
C HIS A 188 3.91 7.62 11.54
N GLU A 189 3.87 8.43 12.61
CA GLU A 189 4.57 8.23 13.88
C GLU A 189 4.33 6.82 14.48
N ASP A 190 3.06 6.38 14.52
CA ASP A 190 2.68 5.05 15.00
C ASP A 190 3.26 3.89 14.16
N ARG A 191 3.48 4.12 12.86
CA ARG A 191 4.07 3.13 11.95
C ARG A 191 5.58 3.07 12.14
N GLU A 192 6.25 4.21 12.26
CA GLU A 192 7.69 4.29 12.55
C GLU A 192 8.04 3.58 13.85
N VAL A 193 7.33 3.91 14.94
CA VAL A 193 7.55 3.28 16.25
C VAL A 193 7.35 1.76 16.19
N LYS A 194 6.41 1.27 15.39
CA LYS A 194 6.20 -0.18 15.19
C LYS A 194 7.35 -0.83 14.42
N VAL A 195 7.86 -0.17 13.38
CA VAL A 195 9.00 -0.66 12.59
C VAL A 195 10.26 -0.69 13.45
N GLU A 196 10.59 0.40 14.14
CA GLU A 196 11.74 0.48 15.05
C GLU A 196 11.68 -0.58 16.16
N LYS A 197 10.50 -0.77 16.79
CA LYS A 197 10.32 -1.80 17.81
C LYS A 197 10.59 -3.21 17.27
N ARG A 198 10.24 -3.49 16.01
CA ARG A 198 10.49 -4.79 15.37
C ARG A 198 11.98 -5.02 15.15
N ILE A 199 12.71 -4.02 14.64
CA ILE A 199 14.16 -4.08 14.44
C ILE A 199 14.86 -4.41 15.77
N LYS A 200 14.64 -3.57 16.79
CA LYS A 200 15.33 -3.67 18.08
C LYS A 200 15.03 -4.95 18.86
N ARG A 201 13.77 -5.40 18.88
CA ARG A 201 13.35 -6.52 19.76
C ARG A 201 13.69 -7.89 19.19
N LYS A 202 13.77 -8.02 17.87
CA LYS A 202 13.89 -9.34 17.22
C LYS A 202 15.22 -9.49 16.48
N LEU A 203 15.51 -8.62 15.53
CA LEU A 203 16.53 -8.88 14.52
C LEU A 203 17.96 -8.80 15.07
N VAL A 204 18.35 -7.72 15.75
CA VAL A 204 19.72 -7.58 16.28
C VAL A 204 20.06 -8.62 17.37
N PRO A 205 19.18 -8.88 18.36
CA PRO A 205 19.44 -9.93 19.34
C PRO A 205 19.55 -11.33 18.74
N GLU A 206 18.76 -11.62 17.70
CA GLU A 206 18.78 -12.89 16.96
C GLU A 206 20.12 -13.08 16.26
N VAL A 207 20.55 -12.09 15.46
CA VAL A 207 21.87 -12.10 14.80
C VAL A 207 23.00 -12.30 15.81
N ARG A 208 22.98 -11.56 16.92
CA ARG A 208 24.01 -11.65 17.96
C ARG A 208 24.07 -13.02 18.64
N ARG A 209 22.94 -13.72 18.77
CA ARG A 209 22.89 -15.07 19.34
C ARG A 209 23.52 -16.08 18.37
N GLU A 210 23.24 -15.96 17.09
CA GLU A 210 23.81 -16.83 16.05
C GLU A 210 25.32 -16.60 15.88
N THR A 211 25.79 -15.34 15.81
CA THR A 211 27.23 -15.00 15.80
C THR A 211 27.96 -15.65 17.00
N LYS A 212 27.39 -15.57 18.21
CA LYS A 212 27.97 -16.23 19.40
C LYS A 212 27.94 -17.76 19.33
N ARG A 213 26.99 -18.35 18.61
CA ARG A 213 26.92 -19.79 18.40
C ARG A 213 28.00 -20.22 17.41
N ILE A 214 28.16 -19.49 16.30
CA ILE A 214 29.22 -19.70 15.31
C ILE A 214 30.59 -19.59 15.98
N GLU A 215 30.86 -18.51 16.73
CA GLU A 215 32.11 -18.30 17.46
C GLU A 215 32.47 -19.49 18.37
N ARG A 216 31.50 -19.98 19.16
CA ARG A 216 31.69 -21.13 20.06
C ARG A 216 31.96 -22.42 19.29
N ASN A 217 31.25 -22.64 18.18
CA ASN A 217 31.41 -23.82 17.35
C ASN A 217 32.81 -23.82 16.70
N LEU A 218 33.25 -22.70 16.13
CA LEU A 218 34.59 -22.57 15.54
C LEU A 218 35.71 -22.78 16.57
N LYS A 219 35.57 -22.22 17.78
CA LYS A 219 36.50 -22.49 18.90
C LYS A 219 36.47 -23.95 19.35
N GLY A 220 35.34 -24.65 19.19
CA GLY A 220 35.21 -26.10 19.36
C GLY A 220 36.00 -26.87 18.31
N LEU A 221 35.82 -26.53 17.03
CA LEU A 221 36.53 -27.16 15.91
C LEU A 221 38.04 -26.97 15.99
N LEU A 222 38.51 -25.78 16.39
CA LEU A 222 39.95 -25.54 16.60
C LEU A 222 40.54 -26.43 17.71
N ARG A 223 39.75 -26.78 18.74
CA ARG A 223 40.18 -27.73 19.78
C ARG A 223 40.15 -29.17 19.28
N GLU A 224 39.17 -29.54 18.48
CA GLU A 224 39.08 -30.87 17.87
C GLU A 224 40.25 -31.12 16.90
N LEU A 225 40.64 -30.11 16.14
CA LEU A 225 41.74 -30.16 15.19
C LEU A 225 43.11 -30.37 15.86
N LYS A 226 43.24 -30.00 17.15
CA LYS A 226 44.46 -30.20 17.94
C LYS A 226 44.58 -31.62 18.53
N ARG A 227 43.56 -32.47 18.41
CA ARG A 227 43.62 -33.86 18.85
C ARG A 227 44.45 -34.70 17.89
N ASP A 228 45.01 -35.80 18.40
CA ASP A 228 45.78 -36.74 17.60
C ASP A 228 45.19 -38.17 17.73
N PRO A 229 44.59 -38.74 16.65
CA PRO A 229 44.31 -38.14 15.36
C PRO A 229 43.04 -37.24 15.36
N PRO A 230 42.99 -36.19 14.54
CA PRO A 230 41.81 -35.34 14.38
C PRO A 230 40.72 -36.06 13.59
N ARG A 231 39.46 -35.79 13.92
CA ARG A 231 38.29 -36.40 13.26
C ARG A 231 37.87 -35.57 12.04
N TRP A 232 38.62 -35.66 10.93
CA TRP A 232 38.44 -34.84 9.72
C TRP A 232 37.00 -34.77 9.21
N GLN A 233 36.35 -35.91 9.01
CA GLN A 233 34.97 -35.97 8.52
C GLN A 233 33.96 -35.27 9.44
N ALA A 234 34.20 -35.31 10.76
CA ALA A 234 33.34 -34.64 11.72
C ALA A 234 33.54 -33.12 11.69
N ILE A 235 34.80 -32.67 11.52
CA ILE A 235 35.14 -31.25 11.38
C ILE A 235 34.54 -30.68 10.09
N GLU A 236 34.68 -31.39 8.97
CA GLU A 236 34.15 -30.98 7.67
C GLU A 236 32.62 -30.83 7.70
N ARG A 237 31.90 -31.84 8.22
CA ARG A 237 30.43 -31.76 8.39
C ARG A 237 30.03 -30.57 9.26
N ALA A 238 30.73 -30.35 10.38
CA ALA A 238 30.44 -29.24 11.25
C ALA A 238 30.73 -27.88 10.60
N LEU A 239 31.79 -27.75 9.77
CA LEU A 239 32.05 -26.53 8.99
C LEU A 239 30.93 -26.26 7.98
N SER A 240 30.44 -27.29 7.29
CA SER A 240 29.29 -27.20 6.39
C SER A 240 28.01 -26.77 7.12
N ASP A 241 27.72 -27.38 8.28
CA ASP A 241 26.56 -27.03 9.11
C ASP A 241 26.63 -25.57 9.60
N ILE A 242 27.82 -25.11 10.01
CA ILE A 242 28.05 -23.71 10.39
C ILE A 242 27.82 -22.80 9.18
N GLY A 243 28.35 -23.15 8.01
CA GLY A 243 28.17 -22.38 6.77
C GLY A 243 26.70 -22.24 6.35
N HIS A 244 25.90 -23.30 6.50
CA HIS A 244 24.47 -23.24 6.25
C HIS A 244 23.70 -22.44 7.31
N GLY A 245 24.04 -22.62 8.60
CA GLY A 245 23.43 -21.81 9.68
C GLY A 245 23.78 -20.32 9.57
N SER A 246 24.92 -20.00 8.96
CA SER A 246 25.36 -18.63 8.73
C SER A 246 24.41 -17.87 7.79
N ASP A 247 23.75 -18.55 6.83
CA ASP A 247 22.81 -17.93 5.89
C ASP A 247 21.63 -17.21 6.59
N ASP A 248 21.23 -17.67 7.77
CA ASP A 248 20.17 -17.02 8.54
C ASP A 248 20.61 -15.67 9.14
N VAL A 249 21.90 -15.51 9.44
CA VAL A 249 22.49 -14.22 9.83
C VAL A 249 22.40 -13.23 8.68
N LEU A 250 22.73 -13.66 7.46
CA LEU A 250 22.64 -12.81 6.27
C LEU A 250 21.19 -12.36 6.00
N LYS A 251 20.23 -13.29 6.06
CA LYS A 251 18.80 -12.97 5.93
C LYS A 251 18.34 -11.96 6.97
N ALA A 252 18.84 -12.05 8.21
CA ALA A 252 18.48 -11.12 9.26
C ALA A 252 19.11 -9.72 9.05
N ILE A 253 20.35 -9.64 8.57
CA ILE A 253 21.00 -8.39 8.14
C ILE A 253 20.21 -7.74 6.98
N ASP A 254 19.79 -8.51 5.99
CA ASP A 254 18.97 -8.03 4.88
C ASP A 254 17.59 -7.48 5.31
N ARG A 255 16.99 -8.11 6.33
CA ARG A 255 15.75 -7.61 6.95
C ARG A 255 15.98 -6.27 7.62
N ILE A 256 17.11 -6.08 8.33
CA ILE A 256 17.48 -4.80 8.95
C ILE A 256 17.60 -3.74 7.84
N ARG A 257 18.36 -4.02 6.77
CA ARG A 257 18.55 -3.11 5.64
C ARG A 257 17.24 -2.74 4.94
N THR A 258 16.33 -3.70 4.78
CA THR A 258 15.02 -3.45 4.14
C THR A 258 14.12 -2.57 4.99
N LEU A 259 14.15 -2.75 6.31
CA LEU A 259 13.36 -1.92 7.23
C LEU A 259 13.94 -0.51 7.33
N ASP A 260 15.27 -0.39 7.36
CA ASP A 260 15.98 0.89 7.35
C ASP A 260 15.71 1.70 6.06
N ARG A 261 15.82 1.07 4.88
CA ARG A 261 15.45 1.72 3.60
C ARG A 261 14.01 2.26 3.59
N ARG A 262 13.08 1.59 4.28
CA ARG A 262 11.70 2.07 4.40
C ARG A 262 11.63 3.28 5.31
N LEU A 263 12.27 3.25 6.48
CA LEU A 263 12.35 4.38 7.41
C LEU A 263 12.97 5.61 6.73
N ARG A 264 14.09 5.44 6.04
CA ARG A 264 14.75 6.52 5.31
C ARG A 264 13.88 7.18 4.25
N ASN A 265 13.10 6.39 3.52
CA ASN A 265 12.17 6.94 2.54
C ASN A 265 11.04 7.74 3.20
N PHE A 266 10.62 7.37 4.41
CA PHE A 266 9.66 8.15 5.20
C PHE A 266 10.31 9.46 5.69
N ASP A 267 11.45 9.37 6.38
CA ASP A 267 12.19 10.51 6.95
C ASP A 267 12.58 11.53 5.86
N TRP A 268 12.99 11.06 4.67
CA TRP A 268 13.32 11.94 3.56
C TRP A 268 12.11 12.71 3.02
N HIS A 269 10.96 12.03 2.87
CA HIS A 269 9.74 12.66 2.40
C HIS A 269 9.25 13.71 3.40
N GLU A 270 9.33 13.39 4.69
CA GLU A 270 8.97 14.32 5.74
C GLU A 270 9.91 15.54 5.77
N LEU A 271 11.22 15.33 5.66
CA LEU A 271 12.18 16.42 5.57
C LEU A 271 11.88 17.35 4.37
N GLN A 272 11.48 16.79 3.22
CA GLN A 272 11.08 17.59 2.06
C GLN A 272 9.83 18.42 2.35
N GLN A 273 8.82 17.83 3.00
CA GLN A 273 7.60 18.54 3.38
C GLN A 273 7.90 19.67 4.38
N LEU A 274 8.62 19.38 5.46
CA LEU A 274 9.04 20.39 6.45
C LEU A 274 9.83 21.52 5.80
N SER A 275 10.73 21.20 4.86
CA SER A 275 11.51 22.20 4.11
C SER A 275 10.63 23.09 3.22
N SER A 276 9.57 22.54 2.59
CA SER A 276 8.62 23.36 1.84
C SER A 276 7.82 24.29 2.76
N TYR A 277 7.31 23.78 3.88
CA TYR A 277 6.55 24.60 4.83
C TYR A 277 7.38 25.70 5.49
N TYR A 278 8.69 25.49 5.65
CA TYR A 278 9.59 26.48 6.24
C TYR A 278 9.60 27.82 5.51
N ARG A 279 9.32 27.83 4.20
CA ARG A 279 9.31 29.06 3.40
C ARG A 279 8.08 29.93 3.67
N ASP A 280 6.98 29.32 4.07
CA ASP A 280 5.66 29.96 4.12
C ASP A 280 5.25 30.36 5.55
N LEU A 281 6.04 30.02 6.56
CA LEU A 281 5.73 30.24 7.98
C LEU A 281 6.20 31.59 8.52
N ASN A 282 5.56 32.04 9.60
CA ASN A 282 5.97 33.22 10.38
C ASN A 282 7.25 32.95 11.19
N GLU A 283 8.00 34.00 11.57
CA GLU A 283 9.31 33.87 12.26
C GLU A 283 9.27 33.00 13.54
N ASN A 284 8.23 33.12 14.36
CA ASN A 284 8.08 32.31 15.57
C ASN A 284 7.91 30.81 15.27
N ASP A 285 7.25 30.46 14.17
CA ASP A 285 7.04 29.07 13.76
C ASP A 285 8.26 28.51 13.01
N LYS A 286 9.04 29.37 12.35
CA LYS A 286 10.31 28.98 11.71
C LYS A 286 11.30 28.42 12.72
N GLU A 287 11.40 28.98 13.91
CA GLU A 287 12.33 28.45 14.93
C GLU A 287 11.96 27.01 15.34
N ARG A 288 10.67 26.76 15.61
CA ARG A 288 10.18 25.41 15.96
C ARG A 288 10.41 24.42 14.83
N LEU A 289 10.11 24.82 13.60
CA LEU A 289 10.30 23.98 12.43
C LEU A 289 11.79 23.73 12.13
N LYS A 290 12.67 24.71 12.38
CA LYS A 290 14.12 24.55 12.29
C LYS A 290 14.62 23.48 13.25
N GLU A 291 14.10 23.42 14.46
CA GLU A 291 14.44 22.34 15.40
C GLU A 291 13.97 20.97 14.91
N GLN A 292 12.75 20.87 14.34
CA GLN A 292 12.23 19.63 13.75
C GLN A 292 13.09 19.17 12.57
N ILE A 293 13.44 20.08 11.66
CA ILE A 293 14.35 19.80 10.53
C ILE A 293 15.71 19.30 11.03
N LEU A 294 16.25 19.90 12.10
CA LEU A 294 17.51 19.43 12.70
C LEU A 294 17.39 18.04 13.31
N LEU A 295 16.24 17.70 13.92
CA LEU A 295 15.97 16.35 14.43
C LEU A 295 15.88 15.32 13.30
N GLU A 296 15.14 15.61 12.24
CA GLU A 296 15.04 14.71 11.08
C GLU A 296 16.39 14.51 10.39
N ARG A 297 17.20 15.58 10.23
CA ARG A 297 18.57 15.43 9.73
C ARG A 297 19.43 14.53 10.61
N ARG A 298 19.30 14.63 11.94
CA ARG A 298 20.03 13.74 12.88
C ARG A 298 19.57 12.29 12.76
N LYS A 299 18.27 12.05 12.54
CA LYS A 299 17.73 10.70 12.29
C LYS A 299 18.35 10.11 11.02
N ILE A 300 18.30 10.82 9.90
CA ILE A 300 18.89 10.40 8.62
C ILE A 300 20.39 10.05 8.75
N VAL A 301 21.16 10.81 9.53
CA VAL A 301 22.57 10.49 9.79
C VAL A 301 22.72 9.17 10.55
N GLN A 302 21.85 8.87 11.52
CA GLN A 302 21.88 7.58 12.21
C GLN A 302 21.44 6.42 11.30
N GLU A 303 20.44 6.62 10.44
CA GLU A 303 20.03 5.63 9.45
C GLU A 303 21.19 5.31 8.48
N HIS A 304 21.90 6.32 7.99
CA HIS A 304 23.06 6.10 7.14
C HIS A 304 24.15 5.26 7.82
N ALA A 305 24.43 5.56 9.10
CA ALA A 305 25.37 4.75 9.90
C ALA A 305 24.90 3.30 10.07
N ILE A 306 23.59 3.05 10.21
CA ILE A 306 23.01 1.70 10.29
C ILE A 306 23.24 0.95 8.96
N VAL A 307 23.02 1.61 7.82
CA VAL A 307 23.28 1.02 6.49
C VAL A 307 24.74 0.63 6.32
N GLU A 308 25.67 1.54 6.60
CA GLU A 308 27.11 1.28 6.48
C GLU A 308 27.56 0.13 7.40
N LEU A 309 27.00 0.06 8.62
CA LEU A 309 27.27 -1.03 9.56
C LEU A 309 26.70 -2.36 9.09
N ALA A 310 25.50 -2.36 8.51
CA ALA A 310 24.88 -3.55 7.94
C ALA A 310 25.68 -4.08 6.74
N GLU A 311 26.15 -3.20 5.85
CA GLU A 311 26.99 -3.55 4.70
C GLU A 311 28.35 -4.12 5.14
N ARG A 312 28.98 -3.54 6.17
CA ARG A 312 30.21 -4.11 6.75
C ARG A 312 29.97 -5.49 7.37
N CYS A 313 28.85 -5.68 8.07
CA CYS A 313 28.47 -6.99 8.61
C CYS A 313 28.26 -8.02 7.50
N GLU A 314 27.58 -7.65 6.42
CA GLU A 314 27.38 -8.50 5.24
C GLU A 314 28.71 -8.89 4.61
N HIS A 315 29.61 -7.92 4.38
CA HIS A 315 30.92 -8.19 3.79
C HIS A 315 31.76 -9.14 4.65
N ARG A 316 31.83 -8.91 5.97
CA ARG A 316 32.56 -9.80 6.89
C ARG A 316 31.95 -11.19 6.91
N HIS A 317 30.63 -11.30 6.84
CA HIS A 317 29.94 -12.59 6.79
C HIS A 317 30.30 -13.38 5.52
N GLN A 318 30.38 -12.71 4.37
CA GLN A 318 30.85 -13.33 3.13
C GLN A 318 32.29 -13.82 3.25
N GLN A 319 33.17 -13.05 3.89
CA GLN A 319 34.55 -13.46 4.15
C GLN A 319 34.64 -14.65 5.12
N ILE A 320 33.79 -14.69 6.15
CA ILE A 320 33.67 -15.84 7.06
C ILE A 320 33.30 -17.08 6.26
N ARG A 321 32.26 -17.00 5.41
CA ARG A 321 31.85 -18.13 4.56
C ARG A 321 32.97 -18.64 3.66
N GLN A 322 33.68 -17.74 3.00
CA GLN A 322 34.85 -18.11 2.21
C GLN A 322 35.93 -18.80 3.06
N GLY A 323 36.16 -18.33 4.28
CA GLY A 323 37.08 -18.97 5.24
C GLY A 323 36.61 -20.36 5.69
N LEU A 324 35.30 -20.56 5.87
CA LEU A 324 34.73 -21.88 6.18
C LEU A 324 34.90 -22.85 5.00
N ASP A 325 34.66 -22.41 3.77
CA ASP A 325 34.85 -23.23 2.57
C ASP A 325 36.33 -23.61 2.38
N GLN A 326 37.25 -22.68 2.63
CA GLN A 326 38.70 -22.94 2.61
C GLN A 326 39.10 -23.93 3.71
N ALA A 327 38.59 -23.78 4.93
CA ALA A 327 38.82 -24.71 6.02
C ALA A 327 38.28 -26.11 5.71
N SER A 328 37.10 -26.19 5.08
CA SER A 328 36.49 -27.44 4.67
C SER A 328 37.37 -28.18 3.67
N ARG A 329 37.86 -27.49 2.63
CA ARG A 329 38.78 -28.07 1.63
C ARG A 329 40.10 -28.54 2.25
N ALA A 330 40.66 -27.76 3.17
CA ALA A 330 41.88 -28.15 3.89
C ALA A 330 41.66 -29.42 4.74
N CYS A 331 40.48 -29.56 5.37
CA CYS A 331 40.11 -30.78 6.08
C CYS A 331 39.97 -31.99 5.14
N SER A 332 39.45 -31.82 3.91
CA SER A 332 39.31 -32.91 2.94
C SER A 332 40.66 -33.46 2.45
N ILE A 333 41.74 -32.65 2.49
CA ILE A 333 43.11 -33.06 2.16
C ILE A 333 43.97 -33.34 3.41
N GLU A 334 43.36 -33.37 4.59
CA GLU A 334 44.02 -33.58 5.89
C GLU A 334 45.14 -32.57 6.24
N ASP A 335 45.06 -31.35 5.68
CA ASP A 335 45.99 -30.26 5.98
C ASP A 335 45.58 -29.54 7.29
N ARG A 336 46.23 -29.96 8.39
CA ARG A 336 45.97 -29.44 9.75
C ARG A 336 46.27 -27.95 9.87
N ASP A 337 47.39 -27.49 9.31
CA ASP A 337 47.81 -26.11 9.47
C ASP A 337 46.96 -25.17 8.61
N GLY A 338 46.63 -25.57 7.38
CA GLY A 338 45.70 -24.84 6.51
C GLY A 338 44.30 -24.73 7.12
N ALA A 339 43.77 -25.82 7.68
CA ALA A 339 42.47 -25.81 8.36
C ALA A 339 42.49 -24.93 9.61
N ALA A 340 43.54 -25.04 10.44
CA ALA A 340 43.69 -24.25 11.65
C ALA A 340 43.78 -22.74 11.36
N HIS A 341 44.53 -22.38 10.32
CA HIS A 341 44.69 -21.00 9.88
C HIS A 341 43.35 -20.40 9.41
N SER A 342 42.63 -21.10 8.52
CA SER A 342 41.34 -20.63 8.00
C SER A 342 40.27 -20.51 9.10
N ILE A 343 40.20 -21.48 10.03
CA ILE A 343 39.28 -21.40 11.18
C ILE A 343 39.64 -20.22 12.09
N SER A 344 40.93 -20.00 12.36
CA SER A 344 41.38 -18.89 13.21
C SER A 344 41.06 -17.53 12.58
N LYS A 345 41.24 -17.41 11.26
CA LYS A 345 40.84 -16.22 10.49
C LYS A 345 39.32 -15.98 10.55
N ALA A 346 38.52 -17.03 10.43
CA ALA A 346 37.07 -16.93 10.56
C ALA A 346 36.65 -16.47 11.97
N ILE A 347 37.31 -16.96 13.03
CA ILE A 347 37.09 -16.50 14.42
C ILE A 347 37.40 -15.00 14.57
N GLN A 348 38.52 -14.53 13.99
CA GLN A 348 38.89 -13.12 14.03
C GLN A 348 37.84 -12.24 13.33
N LEU A 349 37.35 -12.67 12.16
CA LEU A 349 36.30 -11.97 11.42
C LEU A 349 34.96 -11.95 12.18
N GLU A 350 34.61 -13.04 12.87
CA GLU A 350 33.43 -13.10 13.75
C GLU A 350 33.54 -12.12 14.94
N GLU A 351 34.71 -12.02 15.57
CA GLU A 351 34.96 -11.05 16.65
C GLU A 351 34.83 -9.60 16.15
N GLN A 352 35.33 -9.33 14.94
CA GLN A 352 35.10 -8.05 14.28
C GLN A 352 33.60 -7.83 14.01
N GLN A 353 32.90 -8.79 13.38
CA GLN A 353 31.47 -8.69 13.09
C GLN A 353 30.64 -8.41 14.35
N LYS A 354 31.00 -9.00 15.48
CA LYS A 354 30.39 -8.73 16.79
C LYS A 354 30.56 -7.27 17.24
N SER A 355 31.72 -6.66 16.99
CA SER A 355 31.95 -5.23 17.23
C SER A 355 31.04 -4.36 16.38
N ASP A 356 30.90 -4.66 15.09
CA ASP A 356 29.99 -3.92 14.20
C ASP A 356 28.52 -4.08 14.62
N LEU A 357 28.10 -5.28 15.06
CA LEU A 357 26.76 -5.51 15.59
C LEU A 357 26.49 -4.73 16.88
N ASP A 358 27.50 -4.57 17.73
CA ASP A 358 27.38 -3.75 18.94
C ASP A 358 27.32 -2.24 18.59
N GLN A 359 28.04 -1.78 17.56
CA GLN A 359 27.90 -0.43 17.01
C GLN A 359 26.52 -0.21 16.38
N LEU A 360 26.01 -1.18 15.62
CA LEU A 360 24.70 -1.15 14.98
C LEU A 360 23.59 -1.02 16.04
N LYS A 361 23.70 -1.80 17.12
CA LYS A 361 22.81 -1.69 18.28
C LYS A 361 22.86 -0.32 18.95
N CYS A 362 24.03 0.32 19.01
CA CYS A 362 24.18 1.67 19.55
C CYS A 362 23.54 2.73 18.63
N ALA A 363 23.71 2.61 17.31
CA ALA A 363 23.05 3.47 16.33
C ALA A 363 21.52 3.35 16.39
N GLU A 364 20.98 2.13 16.46
CA GLU A 364 19.54 1.89 16.63
C GLU A 364 18.99 2.49 17.94
N LYS A 365 19.75 2.41 19.04
CA LYS A 365 19.34 3.05 20.30
C LYS A 365 19.28 4.57 20.17
N LYS A 366 20.22 5.18 19.47
CA LYS A 366 20.24 6.62 19.21
C LYS A 366 19.08 7.04 18.32
N LEU A 367 18.82 6.30 17.23
CA LEU A 367 17.67 6.53 16.36
C LEU A 367 16.36 6.50 17.16
N LEU A 368 16.14 5.46 17.97
CA LEU A 368 14.97 5.36 18.84
C LEU A 368 14.86 6.51 19.86
N GLN A 369 15.98 7.01 20.39
CA GLN A 369 15.98 8.16 21.29
C GLN A 369 15.54 9.43 20.55
N LEU A 370 16.03 9.65 19.33
CA LEU A 370 15.62 10.77 18.48
C LEU A 370 14.13 10.70 18.15
N THR A 371 13.64 9.53 17.74
CA THR A 371 12.21 9.30 17.46
C THR A 371 11.36 9.57 18.70
N ARG A 372 11.78 9.11 19.89
CA ARG A 372 11.05 9.43 21.15
C ARG A 372 11.08 10.91 21.51
N LEU A 373 12.18 11.61 21.24
CA LEU A 373 12.28 13.05 21.49
C LEU A 373 11.32 13.81 20.57
N LYS A 374 11.21 13.41 19.30
CA LYS A 374 10.23 13.94 18.35
C LYS A 374 8.80 13.77 18.86
N ILE A 375 8.41 12.53 19.18
CA ILE A 375 7.08 12.19 19.74
C ILE A 375 6.75 13.03 20.99
N LYS A 376 7.75 13.27 21.85
CA LYS A 376 7.57 14.06 23.08
C LYS A 376 7.36 15.54 22.76
N LYS A 377 8.10 16.10 21.80
CA LYS A 377 7.99 17.50 21.37
C LYS A 377 6.67 17.79 20.65
N GLU A 378 6.10 16.82 19.94
CA GLU A 378 4.81 16.99 19.27
C GLU A 378 3.61 16.97 20.24
N LYS A 379 3.79 16.43 21.45
CA LYS A 379 2.73 16.27 22.46
C LYS A 379 2.67 17.38 23.49
N GLY A 380 3.74 18.16 23.65
CA GLY A 380 3.85 19.25 24.62
C GLY A 380 3.86 20.58 23.89
#